data_AF-D2VAU7-F1
#
_entry.id   AF-D2VAU7-F1
#
_cell.length_a   1.000
_cell.length_b   1.000
_cell.length_c   1.000
_cell.angle_alpha   90.00
_cell.angle_beta   90.00
_cell.angle_gamma   90.00
#
_symmetry.space_group_name_H-M   'P 1'
#
loop_
_entity.id
_entity.type
_entity.pdbx_description
1 polymer ?
#
loop_
_entity_poly.entity_id
_entity_poly.type
_entity_poly.pdbx_seq_one_letter_code
_entity_poly.pdbx_strand_id
1 'polypeptide(L)'
;MSCSAPLTNSHQKKMVQQPHHTTPSTLPLHPPSPAHIGANIFHPKSLEEYHTVLFKSISSVVMIKSEWCPVSKKHESLLFQLSKSRPDLNFIFADMEKIPQIKGELNVKTLPTVFILLNETVHSRIDGASEHVEVHIKEMEKEKHLRELIYNNLRTVVYFHSRSGCSSVESKYDDYSKKYGNTIRFEKLIYEECPRLHRSFVRATQVPCFCFFKGGKLKKRLEGHNCNNQLEGAIHDLTSDNLDYDALDLLPSFDNFITIVDSGDKLQKVLDENDIVVVGVFLQQQLNEKTPAFGQFASSVSPQAKCVCINVNQFPSLRTQEGIDTVPTFMFFLNGHLFKKARGNRYELDRELKEMIAQQSKDEFKRVEKSHYFHFSRDITSPTPQTKKVVATTSSCPLKVGTRSANSTPQPAHHSKDSQQHSKSSLGVRTSTTSIKK
;
A
#
# COMPACT_ATOMS: atom_id res chain seq x y z
N MET A 1 41.84 -76.16 12.89
CA MET A 1 41.18 -74.85 12.80
C MET A 1 40.58 -74.71 11.41
N SER A 2 39.40 -74.14 11.35
CA SER A 2 38.27 -74.54 10.50
C SER A 2 38.44 -74.37 8.98
N CYS A 3 37.91 -75.36 8.26
CA CYS A 3 37.79 -75.45 6.81
C CYS A 3 36.61 -74.60 6.29
N SER A 4 36.81 -73.98 5.13
CA SER A 4 35.73 -73.42 4.30
C SER A 4 35.43 -74.39 3.16
N ALA A 5 34.16 -74.76 3.01
CA ALA A 5 33.61 -75.47 1.85
C ALA A 5 32.33 -74.76 1.36
N PRO A 6 31.94 -74.94 0.08
CA PRO A 6 31.02 -74.08 -0.65
C PRO A 6 29.59 -74.68 -0.75
N LEU A 7 28.61 -73.88 -1.16
CA LEU A 7 27.30 -74.37 -1.56
C LEU A 7 26.81 -73.75 -2.87
N THR A 8 26.77 -74.61 -3.89
CA THR A 8 25.87 -74.60 -5.05
C THR A 8 24.45 -74.97 -4.61
N ASN A 9 23.40 -74.36 -5.20
CA ASN A 9 22.53 -75.09 -6.14
C ASN A 9 21.37 -74.25 -6.69
N SER A 10 21.02 -74.64 -7.90
CA SER A 10 19.96 -74.16 -8.77
C SER A 10 18.63 -74.91 -8.57
N HIS A 11 17.58 -74.26 -9.07
CA HIS A 11 16.31 -74.80 -9.58
C HIS A 11 15.26 -75.38 -8.61
N GLN A 12 14.09 -74.74 -8.57
CA GLN A 12 12.91 -75.31 -9.25
C GLN A 12 11.74 -74.32 -9.43
N LYS A 13 11.05 -74.55 -10.55
CA LYS A 13 9.88 -73.90 -11.15
C LYS A 13 8.70 -73.70 -10.19
N LYS A 14 7.98 -72.59 -10.38
CA LYS A 14 6.51 -72.62 -10.36
C LYS A 14 5.93 -71.61 -11.35
N MET A 15 5.19 -72.14 -12.32
CA MET A 15 4.31 -71.40 -13.24
C MET A 15 3.17 -70.77 -12.44
N VAL A 16 2.94 -69.47 -12.64
CA VAL A 16 1.66 -68.82 -12.33
C VAL A 16 1.28 -67.96 -13.53
N GLN A 17 0.00 -68.08 -13.89
CA GLN A 17 -0.67 -67.57 -15.07
C GLN A 17 -0.68 -66.04 -15.16
N GLN A 18 -0.61 -65.54 -16.39
CA GLN A 18 -0.85 -64.15 -16.76
C GLN A 18 -2.30 -63.74 -16.49
N PRO A 19 -2.52 -62.52 -15.98
CA PRO A 19 -3.71 -61.74 -16.30
C PRO A 19 -3.38 -60.73 -17.42
N HIS A 20 -4.27 -60.67 -18.41
CA HIS A 20 -4.27 -59.65 -19.44
C HIS A 20 -4.32 -58.24 -18.83
N HIS A 21 -3.26 -57.46 -19.01
CA HIS A 21 -3.31 -56.01 -18.82
C HIS A 21 -3.95 -55.37 -20.04
N THR A 22 -5.22 -55.02 -19.93
CA THR A 22 -5.87 -54.02 -20.78
C THR A 22 -5.23 -52.66 -20.52
N THR A 23 -4.67 -52.09 -21.56
CA THR A 23 -4.11 -50.74 -21.61
C THR A 23 -5.18 -49.70 -21.24
N PRO A 24 -5.00 -48.86 -20.20
CA PRO A 24 -5.84 -47.69 -20.03
C PRO A 24 -5.43 -46.66 -21.07
N SER A 25 -6.36 -46.28 -21.93
CA SER A 25 -6.23 -45.15 -22.84
C SER A 25 -6.01 -43.88 -22.02
N THR A 26 -4.78 -43.37 -22.02
CA THR A 26 -4.41 -42.10 -21.41
C THR A 26 -4.98 -40.97 -22.26
N LEU A 27 -6.23 -40.59 -21.98
CA LEU A 27 -6.77 -39.33 -22.46
C LEU A 27 -5.92 -38.19 -21.86
N PRO A 28 -5.52 -37.19 -22.65
CA PRO A 28 -4.84 -36.03 -22.11
C PRO A 28 -5.80 -35.32 -21.15
N LEU A 29 -5.41 -35.25 -19.87
CA LEU A 29 -6.00 -34.35 -18.88
C LEU A 29 -5.77 -32.91 -19.37
N HIS A 30 -6.70 -32.42 -20.19
CA HIS A 30 -6.91 -30.99 -20.25
C HIS A 30 -7.43 -30.54 -18.88
N PRO A 31 -6.83 -29.51 -18.26
CA PRO A 31 -7.39 -28.94 -17.05
C PRO A 31 -8.84 -28.49 -17.35
N PRO A 32 -9.79 -28.71 -16.43
CA PRO A 32 -11.16 -28.25 -16.63
C PRO A 32 -11.13 -26.74 -16.90
N SER A 33 -11.71 -26.35 -18.03
CA SER A 33 -11.94 -24.95 -18.37
C SER A 33 -12.67 -24.29 -17.19
N PRO A 34 -12.21 -23.14 -16.64
CA PRO A 34 -12.85 -22.53 -15.49
C PRO A 34 -14.31 -22.23 -15.81
N ALA A 35 -15.22 -22.76 -14.99
CA ALA A 35 -16.63 -22.41 -14.99
C ALA A 35 -16.77 -20.89 -15.04
N HIS A 36 -17.67 -20.38 -15.89
CA HIS A 36 -17.90 -18.95 -16.15
C HIS A 36 -17.71 -18.07 -14.90
N ILE A 37 -16.51 -17.52 -14.76
CA ILE A 37 -16.17 -16.59 -13.68
C ILE A 37 -16.80 -15.26 -14.09
N GLY A 38 -17.99 -15.01 -13.57
CA GLY A 38 -18.64 -13.71 -13.71
C GLY A 38 -17.73 -12.63 -13.13
N ALA A 39 -17.68 -11.47 -13.78
CA ALA A 39 -16.92 -10.33 -13.29
C ALA A 39 -17.33 -10.01 -11.84
N ASN A 40 -16.34 -9.84 -10.96
CA ASN A 40 -16.56 -9.52 -9.55
C ASN A 40 -16.92 -8.04 -9.39
N ILE A 41 -18.19 -7.73 -9.66
CA ILE A 41 -18.70 -6.36 -9.62
C ILE A 41 -19.62 -6.16 -8.41
N PHE A 42 -19.36 -5.10 -7.65
CA PHE A 42 -20.09 -4.76 -6.43
C PHE A 42 -20.66 -3.35 -6.49
N HIS A 43 -21.87 -3.19 -5.96
CA HIS A 43 -22.57 -1.91 -5.87
C HIS A 43 -23.06 -1.71 -4.43
N PRO A 44 -22.16 -1.36 -3.51
CA PRO A 44 -22.51 -1.23 -2.10
C PRO A 44 -23.62 -0.17 -1.93
N LYS A 45 -24.56 -0.45 -1.02
CA LYS A 45 -25.69 0.42 -0.68
C LYS A 45 -25.50 1.17 0.64
N SER A 46 -24.49 0.77 1.41
CA SER A 46 -24.13 1.39 2.69
C SER A 46 -22.61 1.44 2.85
N LEU A 47 -22.14 2.24 3.81
CA LEU A 47 -20.71 2.34 4.12
C LEU A 47 -20.16 1.01 4.67
N GLU A 48 -20.97 0.29 5.46
CA GLU A 48 -20.61 -1.02 6.02
C GLU A 48 -20.44 -2.08 4.91
N GLU A 49 -21.34 -2.09 3.92
CA GLU A 49 -21.23 -3.00 2.77
C GLU A 49 -20.00 -2.67 1.94
N TYR A 50 -19.72 -1.38 1.71
CA TYR A 50 -18.52 -0.92 1.02
C TYR A 50 -17.24 -1.47 1.67
N HIS A 51 -17.10 -1.30 2.99
CA HIS A 51 -15.98 -1.81 3.76
C HIS A 51 -15.90 -3.33 3.69
N THR A 52 -17.03 -4.03 3.89
CA THR A 52 -17.08 -5.49 3.83
C THR A 52 -16.60 -6.04 2.50
N VAL A 53 -16.97 -5.40 1.38
CA VAL A 53 -16.51 -5.81 0.04
C VAL A 53 -15.03 -5.50 -0.16
N LEU A 54 -14.57 -4.34 0.31
CA LEU A 54 -13.18 -3.92 0.19
C LEU A 54 -12.24 -4.89 0.93
N PHE A 55 -12.55 -5.24 2.19
CA PHE A 55 -11.76 -6.15 3.05
C PHE A 55 -11.71 -7.60 2.55
N LYS A 56 -12.66 -8.02 1.70
CA LYS A 56 -12.65 -9.37 1.13
C LYS A 56 -11.65 -9.56 0.00
N SER A 57 -10.95 -8.49 -0.42
CA SER A 57 -10.23 -8.47 -1.68
C SER A 57 -8.77 -8.05 -1.51
N ILE A 58 -7.87 -8.82 -2.12
CA ILE A 58 -6.45 -8.49 -2.19
C ILE A 58 -6.22 -7.34 -3.20
N SER A 59 -7.01 -7.28 -4.27
CA SER A 59 -6.86 -6.29 -5.33
C SER A 59 -8.23 -5.76 -5.76
N SER A 60 -8.39 -4.44 -5.76
CA SER A 60 -9.67 -3.79 -5.99
C SER A 60 -9.54 -2.54 -6.86
N VAL A 61 -10.56 -2.29 -7.69
CA VAL A 61 -10.77 -1.05 -8.43
C VAL A 61 -12.06 -0.42 -7.91
N VAL A 62 -11.93 0.64 -7.11
CA VAL A 62 -13.06 1.37 -6.52
C VAL A 62 -13.33 2.60 -7.36
N MET A 63 -14.55 2.74 -7.86
CA MET A 63 -15.01 3.95 -8.53
C MET A 63 -16.04 4.66 -7.65
N ILE A 64 -15.72 5.88 -7.25
CA ILE A 64 -16.67 6.80 -6.62
C ILE A 64 -17.37 7.57 -7.72
N LYS A 65 -18.70 7.41 -7.79
CA LYS A 65 -19.54 7.93 -8.87
C LYS A 65 -20.82 8.58 -8.36
N SER A 66 -21.55 9.18 -9.29
CA SER A 66 -22.94 9.60 -9.10
C SER A 66 -23.71 9.45 -10.42
N GLU A 67 -25.03 9.23 -10.33
CA GLU A 67 -25.89 8.99 -11.49
C GLU A 67 -26.13 10.23 -12.34
N TRP A 68 -26.05 11.44 -11.78
CA TRP A 68 -26.20 12.68 -12.56
C TRP A 68 -24.94 13.03 -13.36
N CYS A 69 -23.78 12.43 -13.06
CA CYS A 69 -22.51 12.76 -13.71
C CYS A 69 -22.32 11.97 -15.03
N PRO A 70 -22.32 12.63 -16.21
CA PRO A 70 -22.19 11.92 -17.49
C PRO A 70 -20.83 11.23 -17.65
N VAL A 71 -19.76 11.84 -17.13
CA VAL A 71 -18.41 11.27 -17.12
C VAL A 71 -18.38 9.98 -16.32
N SER A 72 -19.09 9.91 -15.19
CA SER A 72 -19.22 8.69 -14.40
C SER A 72 -19.85 7.55 -15.21
N LYS A 73 -20.89 7.81 -16.00
CA LYS A 73 -21.51 6.76 -16.83
C LYS A 73 -20.55 6.22 -17.90
N LYS A 74 -19.76 7.10 -18.52
CA LYS A 74 -18.72 6.70 -19.50
C LYS A 74 -17.66 5.81 -18.84
N HIS A 75 -17.14 6.22 -17.69
CA HIS A 75 -16.12 5.46 -16.95
C HIS A 75 -16.62 4.13 -16.40
N GLU A 76 -17.85 4.09 -15.91
CA GLU A 76 -18.48 2.85 -15.43
C GLU A 76 -18.56 1.82 -16.55
N SER A 77 -18.91 2.23 -17.77
CA SER A 77 -18.93 1.35 -18.95
C SER A 77 -17.54 0.80 -19.28
N LEU A 78 -16.49 1.63 -19.21
CA LEU A 78 -15.10 1.22 -19.42
C LEU A 78 -14.66 0.19 -18.35
N LEU A 79 -14.90 0.49 -17.08
CA LEU A 79 -14.56 -0.39 -15.96
C LEU A 79 -15.34 -1.70 -16.00
N PHE A 80 -16.61 -1.67 -16.42
CA PHE A 80 -17.41 -2.85 -16.64
C PHE A 80 -16.81 -3.75 -17.73
N GLN A 81 -16.30 -3.19 -18.83
CA GLN A 81 -15.59 -3.97 -19.84
C GLN A 81 -14.29 -4.58 -19.29
N LEU A 82 -13.50 -3.81 -18.54
CA LEU A 82 -12.28 -4.31 -17.90
C LEU A 82 -12.57 -5.43 -16.90
N SER A 83 -13.68 -5.36 -16.17
CA SER A 83 -14.06 -6.39 -15.20
C SER A 83 -14.32 -7.76 -15.84
N LYS A 84 -14.73 -7.79 -17.11
CA LYS A 84 -14.93 -9.05 -17.85
C LYS A 84 -13.61 -9.71 -18.23
N SER A 85 -12.56 -8.93 -18.46
CA SER A 85 -11.23 -9.47 -18.79
C SER A 85 -10.34 -9.67 -17.57
N ARG A 86 -10.78 -9.23 -16.38
CA ARG A 86 -10.02 -9.25 -15.12
C ARG A 86 -10.85 -9.84 -13.96
N PRO A 87 -11.20 -11.14 -14.01
CA PRO A 87 -11.99 -11.78 -12.96
C PRO A 87 -11.25 -11.88 -11.60
N ASP A 88 -9.93 -11.71 -11.60
CA ASP A 88 -9.07 -11.69 -10.42
C ASP A 88 -9.15 -10.38 -9.61
N LEU A 89 -9.80 -9.35 -10.15
CA LEU A 89 -9.98 -8.04 -9.52
C LEU A 89 -11.44 -7.83 -9.12
N ASN A 90 -11.63 -7.19 -7.96
CA ASN A 90 -12.95 -6.69 -7.56
C ASN A 90 -13.17 -5.28 -8.11
N PHE A 91 -14.30 -5.05 -8.76
CA PHE A 91 -14.73 -3.74 -9.23
C PHE A 91 -15.86 -3.23 -8.35
N ILE A 92 -15.63 -2.16 -7.61
CA ILE A 92 -16.56 -1.64 -6.60
C ILE A 92 -17.06 -0.27 -7.08
N PHE A 93 -18.34 -0.18 -7.43
CA PHE A 93 -18.99 1.04 -7.87
C PHE A 93 -19.76 1.67 -6.73
N ALA A 94 -19.12 2.58 -5.98
CA ALA A 94 -19.76 3.25 -4.86
C ALA A 94 -20.40 4.56 -5.31
N ASP A 95 -21.72 4.64 -5.18
CA ASP A 95 -22.52 5.81 -5.51
C ASP A 95 -22.58 6.76 -4.32
N MET A 96 -22.05 7.98 -4.47
CA MET A 96 -22.02 8.96 -3.38
C MET A 96 -23.41 9.49 -3.01
N GLU A 97 -24.43 9.31 -3.84
CA GLU A 97 -25.82 9.66 -3.49
C GLU A 97 -26.42 8.61 -2.56
N LYS A 98 -25.99 7.36 -2.70
CA LYS A 98 -26.41 6.23 -1.84
C LYS A 98 -25.55 6.12 -0.58
N ILE A 99 -24.27 6.49 -0.66
CA ILE A 99 -23.31 6.46 0.46
C ILE A 99 -22.64 7.85 0.63
N PRO A 100 -23.35 8.88 1.11
CA PRO A 100 -22.80 10.24 1.20
C PRO A 100 -21.52 10.37 2.03
N GLN A 101 -21.32 9.49 3.02
CA GLN A 101 -20.17 9.48 3.91
C GLN A 101 -18.86 9.17 3.17
N ILE A 102 -18.91 8.40 2.07
CA ILE A 102 -17.72 7.93 1.36
C ILE A 102 -16.88 9.07 0.75
N LYS A 103 -17.56 10.17 0.40
CA LYS A 103 -16.90 11.37 -0.14
C LYS A 103 -15.92 11.96 0.87
N GLY A 104 -16.34 12.06 2.13
CA GLY A 104 -15.53 12.62 3.21
C GLY A 104 -14.40 11.68 3.63
N GLU A 105 -14.69 10.37 3.66
CA GLU A 105 -13.73 9.32 4.05
C GLU A 105 -12.57 9.20 3.07
N LEU A 106 -12.86 9.20 1.76
CA LEU A 106 -11.84 9.06 0.71
C LEU A 106 -11.30 10.40 0.18
N ASN A 107 -11.74 11.52 0.76
CA ASN A 107 -11.37 12.88 0.33
C ASN A 107 -11.59 13.08 -1.19
N VAL A 108 -12.78 12.72 -1.66
CA VAL A 108 -13.18 12.80 -3.07
C VAL A 108 -13.61 14.23 -3.40
N LYS A 109 -12.90 14.87 -4.32
CA LYS A 109 -13.11 16.28 -4.70
C LYS A 109 -13.79 16.43 -6.05
N THR A 110 -13.65 15.44 -6.92
CA THR A 110 -14.17 15.43 -8.29
C THR A 110 -14.83 14.09 -8.58
N LEU A 111 -15.65 14.02 -9.64
CA LEU A 111 -16.26 12.77 -10.08
C LEU A 111 -16.00 12.50 -11.56
N PRO A 112 -15.88 11.22 -11.95
CA PRO A 112 -15.64 10.10 -11.05
C PRO A 112 -14.25 10.19 -10.42
N THR A 113 -14.04 9.57 -9.27
CA THR A 113 -12.67 9.29 -8.76
C THR A 113 -12.50 7.78 -8.71
N VAL A 114 -11.43 7.28 -9.33
CA VAL A 114 -11.07 5.86 -9.32
C VAL A 114 -9.87 5.65 -8.41
N PHE A 115 -9.99 4.71 -7.48
CA PHE A 115 -8.92 4.20 -6.65
C PHE A 115 -8.59 2.78 -7.11
N ILE A 116 -7.30 2.50 -7.31
CA ILE A 116 -6.79 1.16 -7.55
C ILE A 116 -6.07 0.77 -6.28
N LEU A 117 -6.48 -0.34 -5.66
CA LEU A 117 -5.97 -0.79 -4.37
C LEU A 117 -5.27 -2.14 -4.50
N LEU A 118 -4.19 -2.30 -3.74
CA LEU A 118 -3.46 -3.54 -3.54
C LEU A 118 -3.23 -3.72 -2.04
N ASN A 119 -3.75 -4.81 -1.47
CA ASN A 119 -3.77 -5.10 -0.03
C ASN A 119 -4.31 -3.89 0.76
N GLU A 120 -5.51 -3.42 0.41
CA GLU A 120 -6.19 -2.27 1.04
C GLU A 120 -5.46 -0.92 0.95
N THR A 121 -4.23 -0.92 0.43
CA THR A 121 -3.44 0.28 0.23
C THR A 121 -3.81 0.87 -1.12
N VAL A 122 -4.01 2.19 -1.15
CA VAL A 122 -4.19 2.90 -2.42
C VAL A 122 -2.91 2.77 -3.22
N HIS A 123 -2.96 1.92 -4.25
CA HIS A 123 -1.99 1.96 -5.32
C HIS A 123 -2.22 3.29 -6.04
N SER A 124 -3.16 3.42 -6.97
CA SER A 124 -3.31 4.65 -7.75
C SER A 124 -4.61 5.39 -7.41
N ARG A 125 -4.60 6.72 -7.55
CA ARG A 125 -5.79 7.57 -7.51
C ARG A 125 -5.89 8.34 -8.82
N ILE A 126 -7.07 8.34 -9.42
CA ILE A 126 -7.35 8.96 -10.70
C ILE A 126 -8.61 9.81 -10.54
N ASP A 127 -8.46 11.13 -10.60
CA ASP A 127 -9.55 12.08 -10.45
C ASP A 127 -10.08 12.53 -11.82
N GLY A 128 -11.39 12.46 -12.03
CA GLY A 128 -12.07 12.93 -13.23
C GLY A 128 -11.95 12.00 -14.44
N ALA A 129 -12.11 12.58 -15.63
CA ALA A 129 -12.16 11.85 -16.88
C ALA A 129 -10.75 11.43 -17.37
N SER A 130 -10.30 10.22 -17.03
CA SER A 130 -9.01 9.70 -17.51
C SER A 130 -9.11 8.31 -18.14
N GLU A 131 -8.58 8.14 -19.35
CA GLU A 131 -8.55 6.84 -20.04
C GLU A 131 -7.37 5.95 -19.58
N HIS A 132 -6.53 6.43 -18.67
CA HIS A 132 -5.32 5.74 -18.21
C HIS A 132 -5.54 4.74 -17.07
N VAL A 133 -6.79 4.42 -16.72
CA VAL A 133 -7.10 3.47 -15.63
C VAL A 133 -6.47 2.10 -15.88
N GLU A 134 -6.53 1.61 -17.12
CA GLU A 134 -5.97 0.30 -17.49
C GLU A 134 -4.44 0.24 -17.30
N VAL A 135 -3.74 1.34 -17.57
CA VAL A 135 -2.28 1.44 -17.37
C VAL A 135 -1.95 1.24 -15.89
N HIS A 136 -2.68 1.92 -15.00
CA HIS A 136 -2.46 1.80 -13.56
C HIS A 136 -2.88 0.43 -12.98
N ILE A 137 -3.88 -0.22 -13.59
CA ILE A 137 -4.22 -1.61 -13.23
C ILE A 137 -3.07 -2.54 -13.62
N LYS A 138 -2.52 -2.42 -14.83
CA LYS A 138 -1.36 -3.21 -15.28
C LYS A 138 -0.13 -2.97 -14.39
N GLU A 139 0.13 -1.73 -13.99
CA GLU A 139 1.19 -1.41 -13.03
C GLU A 139 0.98 -2.11 -11.68
N MET A 140 -0.25 -2.07 -11.16
CA MET A 140 -0.61 -2.72 -9.89
C MET A 140 -0.40 -4.24 -9.95
N GLU A 141 -0.82 -4.88 -11.04
CA GLU A 141 -0.66 -6.31 -11.27
C GLU A 141 0.81 -6.71 -11.35
N LYS A 142 1.65 -5.91 -12.04
CA LYS A 142 3.10 -6.11 -12.05
C LYS A 142 3.69 -5.98 -10.65
N GLU A 143 3.22 -5.02 -9.85
CA GLU A 143 3.66 -4.87 -8.46
C GLU A 143 3.25 -6.06 -7.59
N LYS A 144 1.99 -6.51 -7.71
CA LYS A 144 1.50 -7.71 -7.02
C LYS A 144 2.34 -8.92 -7.37
N HIS A 145 2.54 -9.18 -8.66
CA HIS A 145 3.35 -10.29 -9.14
C HIS A 145 4.78 -10.24 -8.60
N LEU A 146 5.40 -9.05 -8.64
CA LEU A 146 6.76 -8.86 -8.13
C LEU A 146 6.86 -9.14 -6.63
N ARG A 147 5.87 -8.68 -5.84
CA ARG A 147 5.80 -8.96 -4.40
C ARG A 147 5.70 -10.46 -4.14
N GLU A 148 4.76 -11.14 -4.79
CA GLU A 148 4.59 -12.60 -4.67
C GLU A 148 5.89 -13.33 -5.03
N LEU A 149 6.54 -12.93 -6.12
CA LEU A 149 7.80 -13.52 -6.57
C LEU A 149 8.92 -13.30 -5.54
N ILE A 150 9.02 -12.12 -4.92
CA ILE A 150 10.03 -11.83 -3.89
C ILE A 150 9.75 -12.61 -2.59
N TYR A 151 8.48 -12.76 -2.19
CA TYR A 151 8.13 -13.47 -0.96
C TYR A 151 8.21 -14.99 -1.09
N ASN A 152 7.83 -15.54 -2.24
CA ASN A 152 7.80 -17.00 -2.47
C ASN A 152 9.17 -17.60 -2.80
N ASN A 153 10.20 -16.77 -2.98
CA ASN A 153 11.54 -17.22 -3.33
C ASN A 153 12.55 -16.74 -2.30
N LEU A 154 13.42 -17.66 -1.85
CA LEU A 154 14.47 -17.33 -0.90
C LEU A 154 15.45 -16.31 -1.46
N ARG A 155 15.71 -16.34 -2.76
CA ARG A 155 16.65 -15.46 -3.46
C ARG A 155 16.03 -14.97 -4.75
N THR A 156 15.95 -13.67 -4.94
CA THR A 156 15.38 -13.04 -6.14
C THR A 156 16.28 -11.92 -6.64
N VAL A 157 16.47 -11.83 -7.95
CA VAL A 157 17.13 -10.70 -8.62
C VAL A 157 16.15 -10.07 -9.59
N VAL A 158 15.87 -8.78 -9.40
CA VAL A 158 14.99 -8.00 -10.25
C VAL A 158 15.84 -7.03 -11.06
N TYR A 159 15.78 -7.13 -12.38
CA TYR A 159 16.51 -6.28 -13.31
C TYR A 159 15.55 -5.27 -13.96
N PHE A 160 15.68 -4.00 -13.58
CA PHE A 160 15.01 -2.88 -14.22
C PHE A 160 15.88 -2.35 -15.36
N HIS A 161 15.34 -2.36 -16.58
CA HIS A 161 16.02 -1.89 -17.78
C HIS A 161 15.17 -0.89 -18.56
N SER A 162 15.80 -0.04 -19.37
CA SER A 162 15.09 0.79 -20.33
C SER A 162 14.69 -0.02 -21.56
N ARG A 163 13.70 0.46 -22.31
CA ARG A 163 13.38 -0.12 -23.64
C ARG A 163 14.54 -0.07 -24.62
N SER A 164 15.39 0.94 -24.51
CA SER A 164 16.61 1.07 -25.33
C SER A 164 17.71 0.07 -24.93
N GLY A 165 17.59 -0.56 -23.75
CA GLY A 165 18.49 -1.60 -23.26
C GLY A 165 19.93 -1.14 -23.06
N CYS A 166 20.73 -2.03 -22.48
CA CYS A 166 22.19 -1.95 -22.52
C CYS A 166 22.68 -3.36 -22.82
N SER A 167 23.00 -3.64 -24.10
CA SER A 167 23.30 -5.00 -24.60
C SER A 167 24.36 -5.73 -23.76
N SER A 168 25.39 -5.02 -23.31
CA SER A 168 26.44 -5.60 -22.45
C SER A 168 25.92 -6.09 -21.09
N VAL A 169 24.98 -5.37 -20.48
CA VAL A 169 24.38 -5.72 -19.19
C VAL A 169 23.34 -6.82 -19.35
N GLU A 170 22.57 -6.78 -20.45
CA GLU A 170 21.57 -7.79 -20.77
C GLU A 170 22.20 -9.17 -21.00
N SER A 171 23.29 -9.25 -21.76
CA SER A 171 24.01 -10.51 -21.97
C SER A 171 24.45 -11.14 -20.65
N LYS A 172 24.99 -10.33 -19.72
CA LYS A 172 25.40 -10.81 -18.39
C LYS A 172 24.20 -11.28 -17.57
N TYR A 173 23.08 -10.55 -17.59
CA TYR A 173 21.85 -11.00 -16.93
C TYR A 173 21.41 -12.36 -17.47
N ASP A 174 21.39 -12.55 -18.79
CA ASP A 174 20.97 -13.79 -19.42
C ASP A 174 21.89 -14.96 -19.02
N ASP A 175 23.21 -14.75 -19.06
CA ASP A 175 24.20 -15.76 -18.65
C ASP A 175 24.00 -16.17 -17.18
N TYR A 176 23.79 -15.20 -16.29
CA TYR A 176 23.56 -15.47 -14.88
C TYR A 176 22.20 -16.11 -14.59
N SER A 177 21.16 -15.72 -15.31
CA SER A 177 19.83 -16.33 -15.18
C SER A 177 19.87 -17.81 -15.53
N LYS A 178 20.63 -18.19 -16.58
CA LYS A 178 20.87 -19.57 -16.97
C LYS A 178 21.72 -20.31 -15.95
N LYS A 179 22.83 -19.70 -15.51
CA LYS A 179 23.78 -20.32 -14.58
C LYS A 179 23.18 -20.58 -13.19
N TYR A 180 22.39 -19.63 -12.66
CA TYR A 180 21.90 -19.66 -11.29
C TYR A 180 20.38 -19.83 -11.14
N GLY A 181 19.64 -20.01 -12.24
CA GLY A 181 18.18 -20.06 -12.26
C GLY A 181 17.54 -21.14 -11.38
N ASN A 182 18.29 -22.20 -11.03
CA ASN A 182 17.84 -23.24 -10.09
C ASN A 182 17.88 -22.80 -8.62
N THR A 183 18.60 -21.72 -8.31
CA THR A 183 18.87 -21.26 -6.93
C THR A 183 18.43 -19.82 -6.67
N ILE A 184 18.33 -19.02 -7.72
CA ILE A 184 17.94 -17.61 -7.68
C ILE A 184 16.84 -17.42 -8.71
N ARG A 185 15.73 -16.81 -8.30
CA ARG A 185 14.69 -16.37 -9.22
C ARG A 185 15.12 -15.06 -9.88
N PHE A 186 15.15 -15.02 -11.20
CA PHE A 186 15.44 -13.79 -11.95
C PHE A 186 14.14 -13.24 -12.55
N GLU A 187 13.96 -11.93 -12.48
CA GLU A 187 12.83 -11.20 -13.04
C GLU A 187 13.33 -9.97 -13.79
N LYS A 188 12.78 -9.69 -14.97
CA LYS A 188 13.19 -8.58 -15.84
C LYS A 188 12.00 -7.66 -16.07
N LEU A 189 12.17 -6.37 -15.76
CA LEU A 189 11.10 -5.37 -15.84
C LEU A 189 11.54 -4.16 -16.67
N ILE A 190 10.66 -3.72 -17.57
CA ILE A 190 10.84 -2.47 -18.31
C ILE A 190 10.50 -1.30 -17.38
N TYR A 191 11.49 -0.45 -17.12
CA TYR A 191 11.44 0.68 -16.19
C TYR A 191 10.32 1.66 -16.53
N GLU A 192 10.15 1.97 -17.82
CA GLU A 192 9.17 2.93 -18.33
C GLU A 192 7.73 2.44 -18.17
N GLU A 193 7.52 1.12 -18.04
CA GLU A 193 6.19 0.53 -17.86
C GLU A 193 5.80 0.31 -16.39
N CYS A 194 6.72 0.62 -15.48
CA CYS A 194 6.54 0.41 -14.05
C CYS A 194 7.04 1.63 -13.25
N PRO A 195 6.58 2.86 -13.56
CA PRO A 195 7.12 4.09 -12.97
C PRO A 195 7.01 4.13 -11.44
N ARG A 196 5.98 3.50 -10.88
CA ARG A 196 5.76 3.47 -9.43
C ARG A 196 6.65 2.45 -8.75
N LEU A 197 6.75 1.23 -9.29
CA LEU A 197 7.65 0.20 -8.77
C LEU A 197 9.08 0.74 -8.61
N HIS A 198 9.63 1.41 -9.61
CA HIS A 198 11.00 1.90 -9.46
C HIS A 198 11.10 3.07 -8.46
N ARG A 199 10.12 3.99 -8.37
CA ARG A 199 10.21 5.16 -7.47
C ARG A 199 9.89 4.83 -6.01
N SER A 200 8.79 4.12 -5.77
CA SER A 200 8.29 3.89 -4.42
C SER A 200 8.70 2.54 -3.85
N PHE A 201 8.79 1.50 -4.68
CA PHE A 201 9.07 0.15 -4.20
C PHE A 201 10.58 -0.13 -4.09
N VAL A 202 11.35 0.00 -5.18
CA VAL A 202 12.82 -0.22 -5.13
C VAL A 202 13.66 1.06 -5.02
N ARG A 203 13.03 2.23 -5.16
CA ARG A 203 13.65 3.57 -5.13
C ARG A 203 14.84 3.73 -6.11
N ALA A 204 14.80 3.05 -7.24
CA ALA A 204 15.86 3.10 -8.24
C ALA A 204 15.95 4.52 -8.81
N THR A 205 17.17 5.08 -8.83
CA THR A 205 17.42 6.44 -9.34
C THR A 205 17.92 6.44 -10.77
N GLN A 206 18.53 5.33 -11.21
CA GLN A 206 19.09 5.18 -12.56
C GLN A 206 18.82 3.79 -13.12
N VAL A 207 18.78 3.68 -14.45
CA VAL A 207 18.78 2.40 -15.18
C VAL A 207 20.10 2.21 -15.93
N PRO A 208 20.61 0.98 -16.11
CA PRO A 208 20.06 -0.28 -15.58
C PRO A 208 20.12 -0.33 -14.04
N CYS A 209 19.17 -1.03 -13.42
CA CYS A 209 19.16 -1.24 -11.98
C CYS A 209 18.91 -2.72 -11.65
N PHE A 210 19.73 -3.29 -10.78
CA PHE A 210 19.55 -4.62 -10.22
C PHE A 210 19.19 -4.51 -8.75
N CYS A 211 18.11 -5.16 -8.36
CA CYS A 211 17.67 -5.28 -6.97
C CYS A 211 17.78 -6.73 -6.54
N PHE A 212 18.56 -6.99 -5.50
CA PHE A 212 18.84 -8.32 -4.98
C PHE A 212 18.04 -8.50 -3.70
N PHE A 213 17.16 -9.50 -3.67
CA PHE A 213 16.31 -9.81 -2.52
C PHE A 213 16.67 -11.18 -1.94
N LYS A 214 16.71 -11.29 -0.61
CA LYS A 214 16.87 -12.56 0.11
C LYS A 214 15.84 -12.65 1.23
N GLY A 215 15.05 -13.73 1.25
CA GLY A 215 13.99 -13.94 2.24
C GLY A 215 12.96 -12.80 2.28
N GLY A 216 12.55 -12.30 1.12
CA GLY A 216 11.61 -11.18 1.03
C GLY A 216 12.20 -9.79 1.32
N LYS A 217 13.50 -9.67 1.66
CA LYS A 217 14.14 -8.39 2.02
C LYS A 217 15.09 -7.93 0.93
N LEU A 218 15.14 -6.63 0.63
CA LEU A 218 16.13 -6.10 -0.31
C LEU A 218 17.51 -6.08 0.35
N LYS A 219 18.44 -6.87 -0.20
CA LYS A 219 19.82 -6.99 0.28
C LYS A 219 20.74 -5.93 -0.35
N LYS A 220 20.65 -5.74 -1.66
CA LYS A 220 21.58 -4.89 -2.41
C LYS A 220 20.89 -4.28 -3.61
N ARG A 221 21.42 -3.14 -4.04
CA ARG A 221 21.02 -2.48 -5.27
C ARG A 221 22.25 -2.03 -6.04
N LEU A 222 22.26 -2.30 -7.34
CA LEU A 222 23.27 -1.81 -8.26
C LEU A 222 22.59 -0.94 -9.30
N GLU A 223 23.13 0.24 -9.58
CA GLU A 223 22.53 1.18 -10.54
C GLU A 223 23.56 1.73 -11.52
N GLY A 224 23.11 2.02 -12.74
CA GLY A 224 23.89 2.68 -13.78
C GLY A 224 25.08 1.85 -14.26
N HIS A 225 26.18 2.53 -14.58
CA HIS A 225 27.39 1.93 -15.14
C HIS A 225 28.07 0.91 -14.20
N ASN A 226 27.85 1.05 -12.88
CA ASN A 226 28.45 0.16 -11.88
C ASN A 226 27.90 -1.27 -11.91
N CYS A 227 26.71 -1.48 -12.50
CA CYS A 227 26.11 -2.80 -12.60
C CYS A 227 27.05 -3.82 -13.25
N ASN A 228 27.73 -3.44 -14.33
CA ASN A 228 28.53 -4.36 -15.12
C ASN A 228 29.70 -4.99 -14.34
N ASN A 229 30.33 -4.23 -13.45
CA ASN A 229 31.53 -4.67 -12.74
C ASN A 229 31.20 -5.35 -11.41
N GLN A 230 30.01 -5.08 -10.85
CA GLN A 230 29.64 -5.55 -9.50
C GLN A 230 28.59 -6.67 -9.52
N LEU A 231 27.96 -6.96 -10.67
CA LEU A 231 26.89 -7.95 -10.77
C LEU A 231 27.33 -9.34 -10.34
N GLU A 232 28.52 -9.79 -10.76
CA GLU A 232 29.05 -11.12 -10.41
C GLU A 232 29.22 -11.28 -8.90
N GLY A 233 29.90 -10.31 -8.26
CA GLY A 233 30.09 -10.29 -6.82
C GLY A 233 28.76 -10.25 -6.06
N ALA A 234 27.80 -9.44 -6.51
CA ALA A 234 26.48 -9.36 -5.88
C ALA A 234 25.69 -10.66 -5.99
N ILE A 235 25.82 -11.41 -7.10
CA ILE A 235 25.20 -12.73 -7.25
C ILE A 235 25.87 -13.75 -6.33
N HIS A 236 27.20 -13.76 -6.30
CA HIS A 236 27.96 -14.62 -5.39
C HIS A 236 27.57 -14.35 -3.92
N ASP A 237 27.48 -13.08 -3.53
CA ASP A 237 27.01 -12.65 -2.20
C ASP A 237 25.56 -13.07 -1.92
N LEU A 238 24.71 -13.18 -2.94
CA LEU A 238 23.33 -13.64 -2.78
C LEU A 238 23.27 -15.17 -2.57
N THR A 239 24.15 -15.91 -3.25
CA THR A 239 24.28 -17.36 -3.09
C THR A 239 24.95 -17.78 -1.79
N SER A 240 25.81 -16.93 -1.21
CA SER A 240 26.45 -17.26 0.06
C SER A 240 25.43 -17.33 1.20
N ASP A 241 25.68 -18.23 2.15
CA ASP A 241 24.84 -18.38 3.34
C ASP A 241 25.13 -17.32 4.40
N ASN A 242 26.05 -16.39 4.12
CA ASN A 242 26.40 -15.34 5.07
C ASN A 242 25.20 -14.41 5.31
N LEU A 243 24.84 -14.27 6.58
CA LEU A 243 23.61 -13.62 7.07
C LEU A 243 23.83 -12.15 7.49
N ASP A 244 25.01 -11.56 7.27
CA ASP A 244 25.19 -10.13 7.54
C ASP A 244 24.43 -9.32 6.50
N TYR A 245 23.34 -8.69 6.94
CA TYR A 245 22.45 -7.89 6.12
C TYR A 245 22.36 -6.48 6.69
N ASP A 246 22.58 -5.48 5.84
CA ASP A 246 22.11 -4.14 6.12
C ASP A 246 20.58 -4.18 6.19
N ALA A 247 20.04 -3.95 7.39
CA ALA A 247 18.60 -3.98 7.71
C ALA A 247 17.82 -2.81 7.09
N LEU A 248 18.06 -2.50 5.82
CA LEU A 248 17.13 -1.73 5.02
C LEU A 248 16.01 -2.69 4.60
N ASP A 249 15.09 -2.93 5.54
CA ASP A 249 13.78 -3.57 5.30
C ASP A 249 12.97 -2.69 4.33
N LEU A 250 13.34 -2.77 3.05
CA LEU A 250 12.75 -1.96 1.97
C LEU A 250 11.43 -2.53 1.47
N LEU A 251 11.12 -3.77 1.86
CA LEU A 251 9.78 -4.31 1.75
C LEU A 251 9.16 -4.32 3.14
N PRO A 252 8.54 -3.22 3.61
CA PRO A 252 7.57 -3.37 4.67
C PRO A 252 6.49 -4.31 4.11
N SER A 253 6.38 -5.52 4.65
CA SER A 253 5.08 -6.20 4.67
C SER A 253 4.19 -5.28 5.50
N PHE A 254 3.50 -4.33 4.85
CA PHE A 254 2.71 -3.30 5.54
C PHE A 254 1.71 -3.95 6.52
N ASP A 255 1.25 -5.15 6.18
CA ASP A 255 0.29 -5.94 6.95
C ASP A 255 0.82 -6.39 8.34
N ASN A 256 2.14 -6.36 8.60
CA ASN A 256 2.70 -6.78 9.89
C ASN A 256 3.18 -5.65 10.80
N PHE A 257 3.51 -4.48 10.25
CA PHE A 257 4.21 -3.44 11.04
C PHE A 257 3.28 -2.41 11.66
N ILE A 258 2.11 -2.16 11.06
CA ILE A 258 1.12 -1.24 11.60
C ILE A 258 -0.22 -1.95 11.72
N THR A 259 -0.74 -2.01 12.94
CA THR A 259 -2.13 -2.43 13.16
C THR A 259 -3.01 -1.18 13.19
N ILE A 260 -4.00 -1.10 12.29
CA ILE A 260 -5.05 -0.09 12.40
C ILE A 260 -6.04 -0.56 13.46
N VAL A 261 -6.26 0.26 14.47
CA VAL A 261 -7.13 -0.07 15.60
C VAL A 261 -8.36 0.84 15.57
N ASP A 262 -9.53 0.22 15.59
CA ASP A 262 -10.84 0.86 15.39
C ASP A 262 -11.68 1.00 16.68
N SER A 263 -11.16 0.53 17.81
CA SER A 263 -11.88 0.49 19.09
C SER A 263 -10.94 0.53 20.30
N GLY A 264 -11.45 1.07 21.42
CA GLY A 264 -10.74 1.13 22.71
C GLY A 264 -10.30 -0.24 23.20
N ASP A 265 -11.17 -1.26 23.11
CA ASP A 265 -10.86 -2.62 23.56
C ASP A 265 -9.69 -3.25 22.77
N LYS A 266 -9.65 -3.05 21.43
CA LYS A 266 -8.53 -3.52 20.62
C LYS A 266 -7.24 -2.76 20.93
N LEU A 267 -7.33 -1.45 21.19
CA LEU A 267 -6.15 -0.65 21.55
C LEU A 267 -5.60 -1.10 22.90
N GLN A 268 -6.48 -1.29 23.88
CA GLN A 268 -6.12 -1.78 25.20
C GLN A 268 -5.46 -3.16 25.12
N LYS A 269 -6.04 -4.08 24.32
CA LYS A 269 -5.44 -5.39 24.07
C LYS A 269 -4.01 -5.28 23.52
N VAL A 270 -3.77 -4.40 22.54
CA VAL A 270 -2.43 -4.18 22.01
C VAL A 270 -1.48 -3.63 23.08
N LEU A 271 -1.93 -2.69 23.91
CA LEU A 271 -1.16 -2.13 25.02
C LEU A 271 -0.83 -3.18 26.10
N ASP A 272 -1.71 -4.14 26.33
CA ASP A 272 -1.52 -5.22 27.32
C ASP A 272 -0.60 -6.34 26.82
N GLU A 273 -0.58 -6.60 25.51
CA GLU A 273 0.18 -7.71 24.90
C GLU A 273 1.61 -7.31 24.50
N ASN A 274 1.96 -6.02 24.52
CA ASN A 274 3.24 -5.53 24.00
C ASN A 274 3.90 -4.56 25.00
N ASP A 275 5.18 -4.78 25.28
CA ASP A 275 5.95 -3.94 26.20
C ASP A 275 6.19 -2.54 25.63
N ILE A 276 6.40 -2.42 24.32
CA ILE A 276 6.58 -1.12 23.67
C ILE A 276 5.51 -0.96 22.59
N VAL A 277 4.72 0.12 22.69
CA VAL A 277 3.71 0.46 21.69
C VAL A 277 3.86 1.92 21.26
N VAL A 278 3.84 2.17 19.96
CA VAL A 278 3.76 3.52 19.39
C VAL A 278 2.42 3.71 18.71
N VAL A 279 1.60 4.58 19.26
CA VAL A 279 0.26 4.90 18.75
C VAL A 279 0.35 6.19 17.93
N GLY A 280 0.19 6.07 16.61
CA GLY A 280 -0.02 7.20 15.72
C GLY A 280 -1.50 7.60 15.73
N VAL A 281 -1.78 8.82 16.19
CA VAL A 281 -3.12 9.38 16.27
C VAL A 281 -3.34 10.31 15.08
N PHE A 282 -4.26 9.92 14.19
CA PHE A 282 -4.52 10.60 12.92
C PHE A 282 -5.99 10.98 12.78
N LEU A 283 -6.29 11.89 11.86
CA LEU A 283 -7.63 11.97 11.27
C LEU A 283 -7.79 10.86 10.23
N GLN A 284 -9.03 10.42 9.96
CA GLN A 284 -9.33 9.43 8.92
C GLN A 284 -8.65 9.77 7.57
N GLN A 285 -8.72 11.03 7.16
CA GLN A 285 -8.11 11.51 5.91
C GLN A 285 -6.58 11.38 5.92
N GLN A 286 -5.96 11.57 7.08
CA GLN A 286 -4.50 11.47 7.26
C GLN A 286 -4.03 10.03 7.40
N LEU A 287 -4.87 9.11 7.88
CA LEU A 287 -4.52 7.69 8.01
C LEU A 287 -4.04 7.15 6.65
N ASN A 288 -4.80 7.37 5.57
CA ASN A 288 -4.41 6.88 4.25
C ASN A 288 -3.15 7.56 3.70
N GLU A 289 -2.97 8.86 3.98
CA GLU A 289 -1.84 9.63 3.45
C GLU A 289 -0.53 9.43 4.24
N LYS A 290 -0.62 9.25 5.57
CA LYS A 290 0.51 9.26 6.49
C LYS A 290 0.88 7.86 7.00
N THR A 291 -0.02 6.88 6.94
CA THR A 291 0.28 5.50 7.33
C THR A 291 1.47 4.92 6.56
N PRO A 292 1.70 5.18 5.25
CA PRO A 292 2.90 4.70 4.58
C PRO A 292 4.20 5.25 5.17
N ALA A 293 4.21 6.54 5.55
CA ALA A 293 5.38 7.17 6.17
C ALA A 293 5.59 6.69 7.61
N PHE A 294 4.51 6.49 8.37
CA PHE A 294 4.58 5.87 9.69
C PHE A 294 4.97 4.39 9.60
N GLY A 295 4.61 3.69 8.52
CA GLY A 295 4.98 2.31 8.27
C GLY A 295 6.46 2.16 8.00
N GLN A 296 7.06 3.12 7.31
CA GLN A 296 8.51 3.20 7.17
C GLN A 296 9.21 3.49 8.49
N PHE A 297 8.58 4.26 9.38
CA PHE A 297 9.08 4.44 10.74
C PHE A 297 8.99 3.12 11.51
N ALA A 298 7.81 2.48 11.54
CA ALA A 298 7.55 1.22 12.21
C ALA A 298 8.50 0.10 11.74
N SER A 299 8.77 0.01 10.44
CA SER A 299 9.73 -0.97 9.90
C SER A 299 11.18 -0.66 10.25
N SER A 300 11.51 0.63 10.45
CA SER A 300 12.88 1.04 10.80
C SER A 300 13.19 0.90 12.29
N VAL A 301 12.16 0.79 13.13
CA VAL A 301 12.35 0.75 14.57
C VAL A 301 12.05 -0.65 15.06
N SER A 302 13.14 -1.34 15.41
CA SER A 302 13.27 -2.60 16.15
C SER A 302 12.03 -3.49 16.27
N PRO A 303 12.14 -4.81 16.02
CA PRO A 303 11.03 -5.78 16.20
C PRO A 303 10.43 -5.82 17.62
N GLN A 304 11.01 -5.09 18.58
CA GLN A 304 10.54 -4.93 19.96
C GLN A 304 9.36 -3.97 20.12
N ALA A 305 9.08 -3.10 19.14
CA ALA A 305 8.02 -2.10 19.22
C ALA A 305 6.82 -2.45 18.33
N LYS A 306 5.61 -2.40 18.89
CA LYS A 306 4.37 -2.52 18.13
C LYS A 306 3.87 -1.14 17.71
N CYS A 307 3.78 -0.86 16.42
CA CYS A 307 3.19 0.38 15.94
C CYS A 307 1.71 0.19 15.60
N VAL A 308 0.88 1.14 16.02
CA VAL A 308 -0.56 1.14 15.72
C VAL A 308 -1.02 2.52 15.25
N CYS A 309 -1.99 2.54 14.35
CA CYS A 309 -2.66 3.75 13.92
C CYS A 309 -4.09 3.77 14.47
N ILE A 310 -4.53 4.92 14.96
CA ILE A 310 -5.93 5.15 15.33
C ILE A 310 -6.49 6.40 14.66
N ASN A 311 -7.77 6.36 14.34
CA ASN A 311 -8.52 7.54 13.94
C ASN A 311 -9.05 8.25 15.18
N VAL A 312 -8.54 9.46 15.48
CA VAL A 312 -8.92 10.23 16.67
C VAL A 312 -10.44 10.44 16.81
N ASN A 313 -11.18 10.46 15.70
CA ASN A 313 -12.64 10.63 15.72
C ASN A 313 -13.38 9.40 16.28
N GLN A 314 -12.75 8.22 16.25
CA GLN A 314 -13.28 7.00 16.87
C GLN A 314 -12.92 6.88 18.37
N PHE A 315 -12.03 7.75 18.87
CA PHE A 315 -11.55 7.76 20.25
C PHE A 315 -11.73 9.16 20.89
N PRO A 316 -12.96 9.67 21.01
CA PRO A 316 -13.21 11.02 21.52
C PRO A 316 -12.74 11.21 22.98
N SER A 317 -12.83 10.17 23.80
CA SER A 317 -12.31 10.17 25.18
C SER A 317 -10.79 10.36 25.21
N LEU A 318 -10.07 9.67 24.32
CA LEU A 318 -8.62 9.79 24.21
C LEU A 318 -8.21 11.22 23.89
N ARG A 319 -8.93 11.89 22.98
CA ARG A 319 -8.62 13.27 22.60
C ARG A 319 -8.66 14.21 23.81
N THR A 320 -9.69 14.09 24.64
CA THR A 320 -9.89 14.93 25.82
C THR A 320 -8.94 14.55 26.96
N GLN A 321 -8.84 13.27 27.29
CA GLN A 321 -8.01 12.78 28.39
C GLN A 321 -6.54 13.09 28.15
N GLU A 322 -6.08 12.91 26.91
CA GLU A 322 -4.68 13.07 26.56
C GLU A 322 -4.32 14.44 26.01
N GLY A 323 -5.27 15.38 25.99
CA GLY A 323 -5.04 16.72 25.47
C GLY A 323 -4.50 16.71 24.04
N ILE A 324 -5.07 15.84 23.18
CA ILE A 324 -4.69 15.75 21.77
C ILE A 324 -5.32 16.93 21.03
N ASP A 325 -4.59 18.04 21.02
CA ASP A 325 -4.98 19.29 20.38
C ASP A 325 -4.68 19.29 18.88
N THR A 326 -3.67 18.53 18.46
CA THR A 326 -3.14 18.52 17.10
C THR A 326 -2.97 17.09 16.56
N VAL A 327 -3.05 16.95 15.23
CA VAL A 327 -2.91 15.68 14.50
C VAL A 327 -2.06 15.90 13.24
N PRO A 328 -1.09 15.01 12.94
CA PRO A 328 -0.80 13.78 13.65
C PRO A 328 -0.11 14.02 15.01
N THR A 329 -0.47 13.22 16.01
CA THR A 329 0.23 13.14 17.30
C THR A 329 0.66 11.70 17.51
N PHE A 330 1.87 11.49 18.03
CA PHE A 330 2.39 10.16 18.31
C PHE A 330 2.52 9.98 19.81
N MET A 331 1.99 8.88 20.32
CA MET A 331 2.03 8.53 21.73
C MET A 331 2.88 7.27 21.90
N PHE A 332 3.82 7.33 22.82
CA PHE A 332 4.74 6.24 23.12
C PHE A 332 4.30 5.61 24.43
N PHE A 333 4.06 4.30 24.43
CA PHE A 333 3.67 3.53 25.59
C PHE A 333 4.74 2.50 25.94
N LEU A 334 5.09 2.44 27.22
CA LEU A 334 5.99 1.45 27.81
C LEU A 334 5.23 0.67 28.87
N ASN A 335 5.10 -0.64 28.68
CA ASN A 335 4.35 -1.59 29.51
C ASN A 335 2.90 -1.14 29.75
N GLY A 336 2.22 -0.68 28.69
CA GLY A 336 0.86 -0.17 28.74
C GLY A 336 0.70 1.24 29.33
N HIS A 337 1.78 1.88 29.80
CA HIS A 337 1.74 3.23 30.35
C HIS A 337 2.22 4.27 29.34
N LEU A 338 1.53 5.41 29.26
CA LEU A 338 1.97 6.51 28.42
C LEU A 338 3.32 7.05 28.91
N PHE A 339 4.35 6.87 28.10
CA PHE A 339 5.70 7.37 28.33
C PHE A 339 5.84 8.81 27.86
N LYS A 340 5.46 9.10 26.60
CA LYS A 340 5.65 10.43 26.01
C LYS A 340 4.71 10.69 24.82
N LYS A 341 4.55 11.97 24.47
CA LYS A 341 3.82 12.45 23.29
C LYS A 341 4.76 13.26 22.40
N ALA A 342 4.65 13.12 21.08
CA ALA A 342 5.44 13.84 20.09
C ALA A 342 4.55 14.36 18.94
N ARG A 343 4.95 15.49 18.33
CA ARG A 343 4.15 16.21 17.31
C ARG A 343 4.63 16.01 15.87
N GLY A 344 5.68 15.23 15.66
CA GLY A 344 5.73 14.41 14.44
C GLY A 344 6.65 14.91 13.33
N ASN A 345 7.93 15.06 13.65
CA ASN A 345 8.96 14.81 12.63
C ASN A 345 9.68 13.49 12.92
N ARG A 346 10.23 12.86 11.87
CA ARG A 346 10.85 11.53 11.97
C ARG A 346 11.98 11.47 12.99
N TYR A 347 12.77 12.54 13.11
CA TYR A 347 13.90 12.62 14.05
C TYR A 347 13.44 12.61 15.50
N GLU A 348 12.36 13.34 15.80
CA GLU A 348 11.73 13.34 17.11
C GLU A 348 11.23 11.93 17.43
N LEU A 349 10.48 11.29 16.53
CA LEU A 349 9.96 9.94 16.76
C LEU A 349 11.06 8.91 17.03
N ASP A 350 12.15 8.95 16.25
CA ASP A 350 13.28 8.05 16.42
C ASP A 350 14.02 8.30 17.75
N ARG A 351 14.20 9.57 18.13
CA ARG A 351 14.80 9.94 19.42
C ARG A 351 13.95 9.43 20.59
N GLU A 352 12.65 9.71 20.59
CA GLU A 352 11.76 9.32 21.68
C GLU A 352 11.68 7.80 21.85
N LEU A 353 11.69 7.06 20.74
CA LEU A 353 11.65 5.61 20.78
C LEU A 353 12.97 5.01 21.29
N LYS A 354 14.12 5.56 20.88
CA LYS A 354 15.43 5.17 21.42
C LYS A 354 15.53 5.45 22.92
N GLU A 355 15.03 6.60 23.37
CA GLU A 355 14.95 6.92 24.81
C GLU A 355 14.08 5.90 25.55
N MET A 356 12.91 5.54 25.01
CA MET A 356 12.02 4.56 25.61
C MET A 356 12.62 3.14 25.66
N ILE A 357 13.28 2.68 24.59
CA ILE A 357 14.00 1.38 24.56
C ILE A 357 15.15 1.39 25.58
N ALA A 358 15.91 2.49 25.66
CA ALA A 358 16.98 2.64 26.64
C ALA A 358 16.45 2.68 28.09
N GLN A 359 15.22 3.15 28.30
CA GLN A 359 14.58 3.11 29.61
C GLN A 359 14.07 1.71 29.97
N GLN A 360 13.56 0.96 28.99
CA GLN A 360 13.14 -0.44 29.19
C GLN A 360 14.31 -1.32 29.65
N SER A 361 15.50 -1.13 29.07
CA SER A 361 16.68 -1.96 29.38
C SER A 361 17.33 -1.65 30.73
N LYS A 362 16.97 -0.53 31.36
CA LYS A 362 17.55 -0.11 32.65
C LYS A 362 16.91 -0.76 33.87
N ASP A 363 15.92 -1.65 33.72
CA ASP A 363 15.17 -2.32 34.81
C ASP A 363 14.53 -1.37 35.87
N GLU A 364 14.70 -0.05 35.74
CA GLU A 364 14.20 0.95 36.68
C GLU A 364 12.70 1.22 36.51
N PHE A 365 12.13 0.89 35.35
CA PHE A 365 10.68 0.79 35.21
C PHE A 365 10.21 -0.54 35.81
N LYS A 366 10.40 -0.68 37.13
CA LYS A 366 9.73 -1.73 37.92
C LYS A 366 8.28 -1.73 37.47
N ARG A 367 7.72 -2.92 37.19
CA ARG A 367 6.28 -3.10 36.99
C ARG A 367 5.58 -2.46 38.18
N VAL A 368 5.24 -1.18 38.05
CA VAL A 368 4.34 -0.50 38.95
C VAL A 368 3.11 -1.37 38.88
N GLU A 369 2.67 -1.88 40.03
CA GLU A 369 1.49 -2.73 40.09
C GLU A 369 0.39 -2.09 39.25
N LYS A 370 -0.25 -2.92 38.43
CA LYS A 370 -1.21 -2.62 37.35
C LYS A 370 -2.50 -1.87 37.81
N SER A 371 -2.43 -0.97 38.80
CA SER A 371 -3.57 -0.32 39.44
C SER A 371 -4.03 0.97 38.75
N HIS A 372 -3.26 1.48 37.78
CA HIS A 372 -3.64 2.64 36.96
C HIS A 372 -3.64 2.28 35.48
N TYR A 373 -4.55 1.40 35.10
CA TYR A 373 -4.83 1.12 33.71
C TYR A 373 -5.61 2.27 33.06
N PHE A 374 -5.28 2.53 31.80
CA PHE A 374 -6.18 3.23 30.88
C PHE A 374 -7.48 2.44 30.80
N HIS A 375 -8.51 2.90 31.49
CA HIS A 375 -9.87 2.44 31.22
C HIS A 375 -10.47 3.34 30.15
N PHE A 376 -10.50 2.86 28.91
CA PHE A 376 -11.45 3.36 27.93
C PHE A 376 -12.86 3.08 28.48
N SER A 377 -13.50 4.09 29.07
CA SER A 377 -14.89 3.96 29.50
C SER A 377 -15.72 3.46 28.31
N ARG A 378 -16.45 2.36 28.51
CA ARG A 378 -17.36 1.74 27.55
C ARG A 378 -18.62 2.57 27.29
N ASP A 379 -18.52 3.89 27.34
CA ASP A 379 -19.66 4.79 27.23
C ASP A 379 -20.06 4.95 25.75
N ILE A 380 -20.70 3.91 25.22
CA ILE A 380 -21.60 3.99 24.08
C ILE A 380 -23.00 3.69 24.60
N THR A 381 -23.61 4.66 25.29
CA THR A 381 -25.06 4.70 25.40
C THR A 381 -25.59 5.20 24.05
N SER A 382 -26.29 4.33 23.33
CA SER A 382 -27.11 4.72 22.19
C SER A 382 -28.13 5.78 22.62
N PRO A 383 -28.34 6.86 21.85
CA PRO A 383 -29.32 7.88 22.21
C PRO A 383 -30.73 7.29 22.07
N THR A 384 -31.43 7.13 23.19
CA THR A 384 -32.85 6.80 23.21
C THR A 384 -33.64 7.98 22.61
N PRO A 385 -34.63 7.75 21.73
CA PRO A 385 -35.39 8.84 21.12
C PRO A 385 -36.28 9.52 22.18
N GLN A 386 -35.99 10.78 22.51
CA GLN A 386 -36.92 11.60 23.27
C GLN A 386 -38.03 12.11 22.34
N THR A 387 -39.23 11.59 22.54
CA THR A 387 -40.49 12.16 22.03
C THR A 387 -40.66 13.60 22.55
N LYS A 388 -40.48 14.60 21.70
CA LYS A 388 -40.86 15.98 21.99
C LYS A 388 -42.36 16.17 21.81
N LYS A 389 -43.04 16.48 22.92
CA LYS A 389 -44.39 17.06 22.94
C LYS A 389 -44.38 18.43 22.25
N VAL A 390 -45.21 18.57 21.22
CA VAL A 390 -45.51 19.85 20.56
C VAL A 390 -46.43 20.65 21.49
N VAL A 391 -46.01 21.86 21.88
CA VAL A 391 -46.87 22.88 22.48
C VAL A 391 -46.93 24.04 21.48
N ALA A 392 -48.13 24.26 20.96
CA ALA A 392 -48.44 25.38 20.07
C ALA A 392 -48.59 26.66 20.88
N THR A 393 -47.92 27.73 20.44
CA THR A 393 -48.23 29.09 20.89
C THR A 393 -48.28 30.00 19.67
N THR A 394 -49.47 30.51 19.40
CA THR A 394 -49.78 31.52 18.39
C THR A 394 -49.27 32.89 18.82
N SER A 395 -48.62 33.61 17.93
CA SER A 395 -48.36 35.04 18.09
C SER A 395 -48.39 35.73 16.72
N SER A 396 -49.43 36.53 16.54
CA SER A 396 -49.71 37.41 15.41
C SER A 396 -48.97 38.74 15.56
N CYS A 397 -48.42 39.29 14.47
CA CYS A 397 -48.30 40.75 14.29
C CYS A 397 -48.03 41.12 12.81
N PRO A 398 -48.35 42.36 12.39
CA PRO A 398 -48.96 42.63 11.10
C PRO A 398 -48.04 43.25 10.03
N LEU A 399 -48.55 43.14 8.79
CA LEU A 399 -48.12 43.82 7.57
C LEU A 399 -48.01 45.34 7.74
N LYS A 400 -46.92 45.92 7.23
CA LYS A 400 -46.88 47.32 6.80
C LYS A 400 -46.38 47.41 5.36
N VAL A 401 -47.28 47.93 4.53
CA VAL A 401 -47.10 48.35 3.14
C VAL A 401 -46.35 49.68 3.12
N GLY A 402 -45.36 49.82 2.24
CA GLY A 402 -44.68 51.08 1.94
C GLY A 402 -44.21 51.10 0.50
N THR A 403 -44.92 51.86 -0.33
CA THR A 403 -44.65 52.15 -1.75
C THR A 403 -43.76 53.40 -1.91
N ARG A 404 -42.84 53.35 -2.89
CA ARG A 404 -42.24 54.42 -3.74
C ARG A 404 -40.77 54.06 -4.02
N SER A 405 -40.09 54.47 -5.09
CA SER A 405 -40.35 54.87 -6.49
C SER A 405 -39.01 55.49 -6.94
N ALA A 406 -38.40 54.88 -7.96
CA ALA A 406 -37.50 55.41 -9.02
C ALA A 406 -36.46 56.54 -8.77
N ASN A 407 -35.38 56.44 -9.58
CA ASN A 407 -34.29 57.39 -9.92
C ASN A 407 -32.99 57.22 -9.10
N SER A 408 -31.78 57.18 -9.69
CA SER A 408 -31.33 57.37 -11.07
C SER A 408 -29.81 57.07 -11.19
N THR A 409 -29.40 56.73 -12.43
CA THR A 409 -28.09 57.00 -13.09
C THR A 409 -26.83 56.14 -12.73
N PRO A 410 -26.12 55.59 -13.76
CA PRO A 410 -24.91 54.78 -13.60
C PRO A 410 -23.61 55.59 -13.62
N GLN A 411 -22.59 55.16 -12.86
CA GLN A 411 -21.22 55.65 -12.93
C GLN A 411 -20.34 54.83 -13.91
N PRO A 412 -19.27 55.44 -14.47
CA PRO A 412 -18.64 54.99 -15.70
C PRO A 412 -17.45 54.05 -15.49
N ALA A 413 -17.23 53.23 -16.53
CA ALA A 413 -16.07 52.37 -16.70
C ALA A 413 -14.79 53.20 -16.90
N HIS A 414 -13.76 52.90 -16.10
CA HIS A 414 -12.42 53.40 -16.32
C HIS A 414 -11.70 52.58 -17.40
N HIS A 415 -11.36 53.25 -18.49
CA HIS A 415 -10.35 52.84 -19.45
C HIS A 415 -8.95 52.82 -18.80
N SER A 416 -8.22 51.72 -18.99
CA SER A 416 -6.75 51.71 -18.95
C SER A 416 -6.26 51.35 -20.34
N LYS A 417 -5.46 52.26 -20.91
CA LYS A 417 -4.70 52.09 -22.15
C LYS A 417 -3.23 51.91 -21.80
N ASP A 418 -2.56 51.24 -22.74
CA ASP A 418 -1.13 51.26 -23.05
C ASP A 418 -0.16 50.49 -22.14
N SER A 419 0.34 49.37 -22.66
CA SER A 419 1.77 49.21 -22.98
C SER A 419 2.00 47.88 -23.72
N GLN A 420 2.09 47.95 -25.05
CA GLN A 420 2.76 46.92 -25.85
C GLN A 420 4.27 47.17 -25.78
N GLN A 421 5.02 46.23 -25.18
CA GLN A 421 6.46 46.12 -25.40
C GLN A 421 6.79 44.75 -25.97
N HIS A 422 7.29 44.79 -27.21
CA HIS A 422 7.93 43.69 -27.90
C HIS A 422 9.17 43.20 -27.14
N SER A 423 9.22 41.92 -26.79
CA SER A 423 10.46 41.22 -26.45
C SER A 423 10.75 40.19 -27.53
N LYS A 424 11.63 40.57 -28.47
CA LYS A 424 12.42 39.65 -29.28
C LYS A 424 13.45 39.00 -28.34
N SER A 425 13.43 37.68 -28.18
CA SER A 425 14.57 36.94 -27.64
C SER A 425 15.19 36.13 -28.78
N SER A 426 16.41 36.54 -29.11
CA SER A 426 17.30 35.91 -30.07
C SER A 426 17.94 34.66 -29.48
N LEU A 427 18.01 33.61 -30.29
CA LEU A 427 18.86 32.45 -30.05
C LEU A 427 20.32 32.89 -29.96
N GLY A 428 20.95 32.62 -28.81
CA GLY A 428 22.39 32.69 -28.62
C GLY A 428 22.94 31.28 -28.39
N VAL A 429 23.44 30.65 -29.45
CA VAL A 429 24.26 29.44 -29.40
C VAL A 429 25.59 29.79 -28.74
N ARG A 430 25.89 29.22 -27.57
CA ARG A 430 27.24 29.23 -26.98
C ARG A 430 27.84 27.83 -27.10
N THR A 431 28.75 27.68 -28.04
CA THR A 431 29.74 26.60 -28.08
C THR A 431 30.86 26.94 -27.10
N SER A 432 31.15 26.03 -26.17
CA SER A 432 32.32 26.12 -25.28
C SER A 432 33.34 25.09 -25.72
N THR A 433 34.29 25.54 -26.54
CA THR A 433 35.54 24.84 -26.83
C THR A 433 36.46 24.96 -25.62
N THR A 434 36.79 23.84 -24.98
CA THR A 434 37.85 23.79 -23.97
C THR A 434 39.14 23.37 -24.66
N SER A 435 40.06 24.32 -24.82
CA SER A 435 41.41 24.06 -25.33
C SER A 435 42.26 23.37 -24.29
N ILE A 436 42.79 22.21 -24.67
CA ILE A 436 43.92 21.54 -24.02
C ILE A 436 45.18 22.37 -24.30
N LYS A 437 45.94 22.69 -23.25
CA LYS A 437 47.36 23.05 -23.37
C LYS A 437 48.17 22.40 -22.24
N LYS A 438 49.04 21.49 -22.71
CA LYS A 438 50.26 20.90 -22.14
C LYS A 438 50.22 20.33 -20.73
#